data_AF-A0A7S0RH09-F1
#
_entry.id   AF-A0A7S0RH09-F1
#
_cell.length_a   1.000
_cell.length_b   1.000
_cell.length_c   1.000
_cell.angle_alpha   90.00
_cell.angle_beta   90.00
_cell.angle_gamma   90.00
#
_symmetry.space_group_name_H-M   'P 1'
#
loop_
_entity.id
_entity.type
_entity.pdbx_description
1 polymer ?
#
loop_
_entity_poly.entity_id
_entity_poly.type
_entity_poly.pdbx_seq_one_letter_code
_entity_poly.pdbx_strand_id
1 'polypeptide(L)'
;VFMLPFQGAVIAGTTDAPCPVTTRPRASDAEVAFILSTLSDYLGVRVPPSDVLSAWSGIRPLAHVPSANAAGSKQAVSGGGGGDTASIVRDHVIFTDPDGLLNVTGGKWTTYRRMAEDVVNDAVASGRLPLSTRPCLTSDLKLLGAQSYRPSLAAELAQHYRAGAGAGTQGGHARLSLDTATAEHLAHAYGDRAHMVLGIAERQGLGAPLVRGLPVMEAEVVH
;
A
#
# COMPACT_ATOMS: atom_id res chain seq x y z
N VAL A 1 -8.51 17.50 -6.38
CA VAL A 1 -7.18 17.18 -5.85
C VAL A 1 -7.27 17.04 -4.34
N PHE A 2 -6.64 16.04 -3.75
CA PHE A 2 -6.41 15.81 -2.32
C PHE A 2 -5.05 16.35 -1.92
N MET A 3 -4.92 16.73 -0.65
CA MET A 3 -3.68 17.06 0.04
C MET A 3 -3.62 16.23 1.32
N LEU A 4 -2.65 15.32 1.43
CA LEU A 4 -2.54 14.39 2.55
C LEU A 4 -1.17 14.53 3.21
N PRO A 5 -1.10 14.77 4.54
CA PRO A 5 0.18 14.73 5.24
C PRO A 5 0.74 13.31 5.21
N PHE A 6 2.02 13.17 4.88
CA PHE A 6 2.67 11.87 4.75
C PHE A 6 4.16 11.99 5.06
N GLN A 7 4.61 11.32 6.13
CA GLN A 7 6.02 11.25 6.55
C GLN A 7 6.76 12.62 6.56
N GLY A 8 6.12 13.65 7.11
CA GLY A 8 6.70 15.00 7.17
C GLY A 8 6.61 15.81 5.88
N ALA A 9 6.01 15.26 4.82
CA ALA A 9 5.71 15.93 3.57
C ALA A 9 4.19 15.93 3.29
N VAL A 10 3.80 16.40 2.10
CA VAL A 10 2.41 16.37 1.62
C VAL A 10 2.35 15.59 0.30
N ILE A 11 1.47 14.60 0.23
CA ILE A 11 1.08 13.97 -1.03
C ILE A 11 -0.08 14.75 -1.61
N ALA A 12 0.07 15.20 -2.86
CA ALA A 12 -0.99 15.87 -3.60
C ALA A 12 -1.32 15.14 -4.90
N GLY A 13 -2.60 15.06 -5.23
CA GLY A 13 -3.08 14.38 -6.44
C GLY A 13 -4.58 14.18 -6.45
N THR A 14 -5.18 13.42 -7.35
CA THR A 14 -4.57 12.84 -8.55
C THR A 14 -5.11 13.55 -9.78
N THR A 15 -4.59 13.17 -10.94
CA THR A 15 -5.17 13.44 -12.25
C THR A 15 -6.09 12.28 -12.66
N ASP A 16 -6.91 12.53 -13.68
CA ASP A 16 -7.72 11.53 -14.36
C ASP A 16 -7.66 11.84 -15.85
N ALA A 17 -6.82 11.09 -16.57
CA ALA A 17 -6.62 11.26 -18.00
C ALA A 17 -6.50 9.88 -18.66
N PRO A 18 -7.12 9.66 -19.83
CA PRO A 18 -6.87 8.48 -20.63
C PRO A 18 -5.38 8.33 -20.91
N CYS A 19 -4.86 7.12 -20.77
CA CYS A 19 -3.46 6.82 -21.03
C CYS A 19 -3.30 5.46 -21.72
N PRO A 20 -2.25 5.28 -22.54
CA PRO A 20 -1.90 3.96 -23.04
C PRO A 20 -1.40 3.07 -21.90
N VAL A 21 -1.70 1.77 -21.99
CA VAL A 21 -1.21 0.78 -21.02
C VAL A 21 0.31 0.64 -21.17
N THR A 22 1.03 0.84 -20.07
CA THR A 22 2.48 0.67 -19.99
C THR A 22 2.89 0.11 -18.64
N THR A 23 3.96 -0.67 -18.61
CA THR A 23 4.56 -1.18 -17.38
C THR A 23 5.37 -0.12 -16.63
N ARG A 24 5.63 1.03 -17.26
CA ARG A 24 6.44 2.13 -16.71
C ARG A 24 5.72 3.48 -16.87
N PRO A 25 4.54 3.68 -16.23
CA PRO A 25 3.88 4.97 -16.24
C PRO A 25 4.75 6.03 -15.59
N ARG A 26 4.70 7.25 -16.11
CA ARG A 26 5.45 8.41 -15.59
C ARG A 26 4.49 9.57 -15.39
N ALA A 27 4.65 10.30 -14.30
CA ALA A 27 3.95 11.56 -14.13
C ALA A 27 4.50 12.56 -15.15
N SER A 28 3.61 13.21 -15.90
CA SER A 28 4.00 14.24 -16.85
C SER A 28 4.13 15.62 -16.19
N ASP A 29 4.97 16.48 -16.76
CA ASP A 29 5.14 17.87 -16.27
C ASP A 29 3.82 18.63 -16.29
N ALA A 30 2.93 18.33 -17.25
CA ALA A 30 1.60 18.93 -17.35
C ALA A 30 0.69 18.51 -16.17
N GLU A 31 0.71 17.24 -15.77
CA GLU A 31 -0.04 16.76 -14.61
C GLU A 31 0.50 17.34 -13.30
N VAL A 32 1.84 17.43 -13.17
CA VAL A 32 2.48 18.07 -12.02
C VAL A 32 2.09 19.55 -11.96
N ALA A 33 2.18 20.28 -13.08
CA ALA A 33 1.79 21.68 -13.15
C ALA A 33 0.31 21.89 -12.80
N PHE A 34 -0.58 21.00 -13.26
CA PHE A 34 -2.00 21.04 -12.91
C PHE A 34 -2.24 20.86 -11.40
N ILE A 35 -1.53 19.91 -10.77
CA ILE A 35 -1.63 19.71 -9.33
C ILE A 35 -1.13 20.98 -8.61
N LEU A 36 0.06 21.48 -8.94
CA LEU A 36 0.66 22.65 -8.28
C LEU A 36 -0.18 23.92 -8.45
N SER A 37 -0.78 24.14 -9.63
CA SER A 37 -1.68 25.28 -9.86
C SER A 37 -2.93 25.14 -8.98
N THR A 38 -3.54 23.95 -8.95
CA THR A 38 -4.72 23.68 -8.11
C THR A 38 -4.39 23.91 -6.63
N LEU A 39 -3.23 23.44 -6.15
CA LEU A 39 -2.80 23.69 -4.77
C LEU A 39 -2.62 25.18 -4.49
N SER A 40 -1.99 25.90 -5.42
CA SER A 40 -1.74 27.33 -5.27
C SER A 40 -3.03 28.13 -5.15
N ASP A 41 -4.04 27.75 -5.94
CA ASP A 41 -5.38 28.35 -5.90
C ASP A 41 -6.07 28.12 -4.54
N TYR A 42 -5.97 26.90 -4.00
CA TYR A 42 -6.58 26.57 -2.69
C TYR A 42 -5.84 27.16 -1.50
N LEU A 43 -4.51 27.24 -1.54
CA LEU A 43 -3.68 27.70 -0.42
C LEU A 43 -3.50 29.22 -0.41
N GLY A 44 -3.79 29.91 -1.52
CA GLY A 44 -3.54 31.35 -1.67
C GLY A 44 -2.06 31.72 -1.68
N VAL A 45 -1.17 30.75 -1.90
CA VAL A 45 0.29 30.93 -2.01
C VAL A 45 0.80 30.18 -3.22
N ARG A 46 1.84 30.71 -3.86
CA ARG A 46 2.47 30.03 -5.00
C ARG A 46 3.23 28.80 -4.51
N VAL A 47 2.95 27.64 -5.13
CA VAL A 47 3.72 26.41 -4.93
C VAL A 47 4.60 26.16 -6.17
N PRO A 48 5.91 26.46 -6.12
CA PRO A 48 6.81 26.29 -7.26
C PRO A 48 7.17 24.81 -7.52
N PRO A 49 7.52 24.44 -8.77
CA PRO A 49 8.01 23.09 -9.08
C PRO A 49 9.25 22.66 -8.30
N SER A 50 10.05 23.60 -7.79
CA SER A 50 11.22 23.33 -6.94
C SER A 50 10.87 22.66 -5.61
N ASP A 51 9.60 22.74 -5.19
CA ASP A 51 9.14 22.14 -3.93
C ASP A 51 8.71 20.67 -4.12
N VAL A 52 8.72 20.17 -5.36
CA VAL A 52 8.38 18.77 -5.67
C VAL A 52 9.58 17.88 -5.39
N LEU A 53 9.52 17.11 -4.29
CA LEU A 53 10.56 16.16 -3.91
C LEU A 53 10.54 14.87 -4.74
N SER A 54 9.36 14.46 -5.21
CA SER A 54 9.16 13.24 -6.02
C SER A 54 7.79 13.29 -6.70
N ALA A 55 7.65 12.59 -7.83
CA ALA A 55 6.39 12.39 -8.54
C ALA A 55 6.30 10.96 -9.07
N TRP A 56 5.11 10.36 -8.96
CA TRP A 56 4.83 9.03 -9.49
C TRP A 56 3.46 9.01 -10.17
N SER A 57 3.25 8.01 -11.02
CA SER A 57 1.99 7.78 -11.71
C SER A 57 1.65 6.30 -11.68
N GLY A 58 0.37 5.99 -11.71
CA GLY A 58 -0.17 4.64 -11.77
C GLY A 58 -1.39 4.60 -12.66
N ILE A 59 -1.57 3.49 -13.38
CA ILE A 59 -2.69 3.29 -14.28
C ILE A 59 -3.81 2.60 -13.51
N ARG A 60 -5.03 3.15 -13.56
CA ARG A 60 -6.22 2.52 -12.98
C ARG A 60 -6.84 1.58 -14.02
N PRO A 61 -6.85 0.26 -13.80
CA PRO A 61 -7.62 -0.64 -14.65
C PRO A 61 -9.10 -0.41 -14.35
N LEU A 62 -9.81 0.22 -15.27
CA LEU A 62 -11.26 0.43 -15.13
C LEU A 62 -11.98 -0.87 -15.50
N ALA A 63 -13.04 -1.19 -14.74
CA ALA A 63 -13.80 -2.42 -14.96
C ALA A 63 -14.40 -2.42 -16.36
N HIS A 64 -14.06 -3.43 -17.15
CA HIS A 64 -14.63 -3.65 -18.47
C HIS A 64 -14.83 -5.15 -18.66
N VAL A 65 -16.06 -5.56 -18.93
CA VAL A 65 -16.37 -6.93 -19.34
C VAL A 65 -16.47 -6.96 -20.85
N PRO A 66 -15.72 -7.84 -21.55
CA PRO A 66 -15.91 -8.04 -22.98
C PRO A 66 -17.38 -8.33 -23.29
N SER A 67 -17.91 -7.78 -24.39
CA SER A 67 -19.33 -7.93 -24.75
C SER A 67 -19.80 -9.39 -24.85
N ALA A 68 -18.89 -10.33 -25.16
CA ALA A 68 -19.17 -11.77 -25.20
C ALA A 68 -19.50 -12.37 -23.80
N ASN A 69 -19.02 -11.75 -22.73
CA ASN A 69 -19.16 -12.22 -21.35
C ASN A 69 -20.14 -11.37 -20.53
N ALA A 70 -20.70 -10.31 -21.12
CA ALA A 70 -21.61 -9.38 -20.44
C ALA A 70 -22.90 -10.05 -19.93
N ALA A 71 -23.37 -11.12 -20.58
CA ALA A 71 -24.53 -11.90 -20.13
C ALA A 71 -24.22 -12.80 -18.92
N GLY A 72 -22.94 -13.07 -18.63
CA GLY A 72 -22.49 -13.92 -17.52
C GLY A 72 -21.90 -13.14 -16.34
N SER A 73 -21.68 -11.83 -16.46
CA SER A 73 -21.20 -11.00 -15.35
C SER A 73 -22.33 -10.70 -14.36
N LYS A 74 -22.10 -11.00 -13.07
CA LYS A 74 -23.07 -10.76 -11.99
C LYS A 74 -23.27 -9.28 -11.62
N GLN A 75 -22.40 -8.39 -12.11
CA GLN A 75 -22.47 -6.95 -11.88
C GLN A 75 -22.68 -6.19 -13.19
N ALA A 76 -23.56 -5.18 -13.15
CA ALA A 76 -23.84 -4.31 -14.28
C ALA A 76 -22.59 -3.49 -14.64
N VAL A 77 -22.15 -3.61 -15.89
CA VAL A 77 -21.07 -2.79 -16.46
C VAL A 77 -21.73 -1.59 -17.13
N SER A 78 -21.50 -0.37 -16.63
CA SER A 78 -21.82 0.81 -17.42
C SER A 78 -20.81 0.91 -18.56
N GLY A 79 -21.29 0.71 -19.79
CA GLY A 79 -20.49 0.95 -20.99
C GLY A 79 -20.23 2.45 -21.15
N GLY A 80 -19.13 2.93 -20.56
CA GLY A 80 -18.63 4.29 -20.81
C GLY A 80 -18.05 4.36 -22.22
N GLY A 81 -18.85 4.79 -23.20
CA GLY A 81 -18.34 5.24 -24.49
C GLY A 81 -17.31 6.36 -24.29
N GLY A 82 -16.21 6.28 -25.04
CA GLY A 82 -14.97 7.02 -24.81
C GLY A 82 -15.12 8.51 -24.43
N GLY A 83 -14.41 8.90 -23.38
CA GLY A 83 -14.11 10.30 -23.07
C GLY A 83 -14.02 10.60 -21.58
N ASP A 84 -14.96 10.08 -20.78
CA ASP A 84 -15.09 10.46 -19.37
C ASP A 84 -14.83 9.25 -18.43
N THR A 85 -13.56 9.03 -18.12
CA THR A 85 -13.09 7.94 -17.24
C THR A 85 -13.60 8.08 -15.80
N ALA A 86 -14.03 9.28 -15.38
CA ALA A 86 -14.54 9.52 -14.04
C ALA A 86 -15.92 8.84 -13.80
N SER A 87 -16.66 8.58 -14.88
CA SER A 87 -18.05 8.07 -14.89
C SER A 87 -18.16 6.54 -14.92
N ILE A 88 -17.05 5.81 -15.09
CA ILE A 88 -17.05 4.34 -15.21
C ILE A 88 -17.26 3.70 -13.83
N VAL A 89 -18.07 2.62 -13.75
CA VAL A 89 -18.35 1.86 -12.53
C VAL A 89 -17.03 1.48 -11.84
N ARG A 90 -16.86 1.94 -10.60
CA ARG A 90 -15.63 1.78 -9.81
C ARG A 90 -15.61 0.52 -8.95
N ASP A 91 -16.58 -0.37 -9.14
CA ASP A 91 -16.64 -1.64 -8.42
C ASP A 91 -15.85 -2.73 -9.17
N HIS A 92 -15.60 -3.85 -8.50
CA HIS A 92 -15.02 -5.01 -9.17
C HIS A 92 -16.09 -5.75 -9.95
N VAL A 93 -15.68 -6.42 -11.03
CA VAL A 93 -16.55 -7.30 -11.81
C VAL A 93 -15.89 -8.66 -11.95
N ILE A 94 -16.69 -9.70 -11.69
CA ILE A 94 -16.28 -11.11 -11.78
C ILE A 94 -17.00 -11.74 -12.96
N PHE A 95 -16.26 -12.42 -13.83
CA PHE A 95 -16.80 -13.17 -14.97
C PHE A 95 -15.92 -14.38 -15.29
N THR A 96 -16.49 -15.35 -16.01
CA THR A 96 -15.77 -16.55 -16.43
C THR A 96 -15.70 -16.60 -17.96
N ASP A 97 -14.51 -16.85 -18.51
CA ASP A 97 -14.33 -17.04 -19.95
C ASP A 97 -14.85 -18.42 -20.41
N PRO A 98 -15.11 -18.62 -21.72
CA PRO A 98 -15.59 -19.91 -22.24
C PRO A 98 -14.67 -21.11 -21.95
N ASP A 99 -13.37 -20.87 -21.77
CA ASP A 99 -12.38 -21.88 -21.39
C ASP A 99 -12.38 -22.21 -19.88
N GLY A 100 -13.18 -21.48 -19.10
CA GLY A 100 -13.36 -21.67 -17.68
C GLY A 100 -12.43 -20.83 -16.80
N LEU A 101 -11.66 -19.88 -17.35
CA LEU A 101 -10.87 -18.95 -16.54
C LEU A 101 -11.78 -17.98 -15.77
N LEU A 102 -11.64 -17.95 -14.44
CA LEU A 102 -12.32 -16.99 -13.57
C LEU A 102 -11.52 -15.69 -13.51
N ASN A 103 -12.12 -14.60 -13.98
CA ASN A 103 -11.52 -13.29 -14.07
C ASN A 103 -12.13 -12.32 -13.06
N VAL A 104 -11.31 -11.39 -12.57
CA VAL A 104 -11.73 -10.21 -11.82
C VAL A 104 -11.08 -8.98 -12.41
N THR A 105 -11.88 -7.92 -12.64
CA THR A 105 -11.39 -6.64 -13.16
C THR A 105 -11.94 -5.48 -12.34
N GLY A 106 -11.23 -4.35 -12.35
CA GLY A 106 -11.58 -3.19 -11.54
C GLY A 106 -11.34 -3.41 -10.05
N GLY A 107 -12.21 -2.80 -9.24
CA GLY A 107 -12.12 -2.87 -7.79
C GLY A 107 -11.15 -1.84 -7.19
N LYS A 108 -11.42 -1.47 -5.92
CA LYS A 108 -10.65 -0.48 -5.18
C LYS A 108 -9.75 -1.19 -4.18
N TRP A 109 -8.63 -0.55 -3.84
CA TRP A 109 -7.84 -0.97 -2.68
C TRP A 109 -8.71 -1.06 -1.42
N THR A 110 -9.64 -0.12 -1.22
CA THR A 110 -10.54 -0.11 -0.05
C THR A 110 -11.50 -1.30 0.01
N THR A 111 -11.75 -1.98 -1.11
CA THR A 111 -12.68 -3.13 -1.18
C THR A 111 -11.97 -4.46 -1.41
N TYR A 112 -10.63 -4.50 -1.39
CA TYR A 112 -9.83 -5.67 -1.78
C TYR A 112 -10.21 -6.96 -1.04
N ARG A 113 -10.43 -6.88 0.29
CA ARG A 113 -10.81 -8.04 1.10
C ARG A 113 -12.14 -8.63 0.65
N ARG A 114 -13.14 -7.76 0.41
CA ARG A 114 -14.47 -8.19 -0.02
C ARG A 114 -14.44 -8.71 -1.45
N MET A 115 -13.70 -8.05 -2.33
CA MET A 115 -13.47 -8.52 -3.71
C MET A 115 -12.87 -9.93 -3.73
N ALA A 116 -11.84 -10.18 -2.91
CA ALA A 116 -11.24 -11.51 -2.80
C ALA A 116 -12.24 -12.56 -2.28
N GLU A 117 -13.04 -12.21 -1.27
CA GLU A 117 -14.11 -13.07 -0.75
C GLU A 117 -15.16 -13.40 -1.84
N ASP A 118 -15.61 -12.41 -2.60
CA ASP A 118 -16.59 -12.60 -3.67
C ASP A 118 -16.05 -13.53 -4.78
N VAL A 119 -14.78 -13.38 -5.16
CA VAL A 119 -14.12 -14.27 -6.16
C VAL A 119 -14.06 -15.71 -5.66
N VAL A 120 -13.66 -15.94 -4.41
CA VAL A 120 -13.61 -17.30 -3.84
C VAL A 120 -15.01 -17.90 -3.76
N ASN A 121 -16.00 -17.12 -3.33
CA ASN A 121 -17.39 -17.58 -3.27
C ASN A 121 -17.94 -17.94 -4.66
N ASP A 122 -17.60 -17.16 -5.70
CA ASP A 122 -17.96 -17.47 -7.09
C ASP A 122 -17.32 -18.77 -7.59
N ALA A 123 -16.05 -19.00 -7.24
CA ALA A 123 -15.35 -20.24 -7.56
C ALA A 123 -15.98 -21.47 -6.87
N VAL A 124 -16.44 -21.34 -5.63
CA VAL A 124 -17.19 -22.40 -4.93
C VAL A 124 -18.56 -22.62 -5.57
N ALA A 125 -19.31 -21.54 -5.83
CA ALA A 125 -20.65 -21.63 -6.41
C ALA A 125 -20.67 -22.21 -7.83
N SER A 126 -19.60 -21.97 -8.62
CA SER A 126 -19.41 -22.55 -9.95
C SER A 126 -18.87 -23.99 -9.92
N GLY A 127 -18.64 -24.58 -8.75
CA GLY A 127 -18.14 -25.94 -8.60
C GLY A 127 -16.64 -26.10 -8.91
N ARG A 128 -15.90 -25.00 -9.04
CA ARG A 128 -14.44 -24.99 -9.28
C ARG A 128 -13.65 -25.26 -8.00
N LEU A 129 -14.22 -24.93 -6.86
CA LEU A 129 -13.73 -25.30 -5.55
C LEU A 129 -14.74 -26.22 -4.84
N PRO A 130 -14.28 -27.12 -3.95
CA PRO A 130 -15.16 -28.02 -3.23
C PRO A 130 -16.22 -27.27 -2.41
N LEU A 131 -17.45 -27.79 -2.36
CA LEU A 131 -18.50 -27.27 -1.49
C LEU A 131 -18.18 -27.43 0.01
N SER A 132 -17.21 -28.26 0.36
CA SER A 132 -16.65 -28.35 1.72
C SER A 132 -15.76 -27.16 2.10
N THR A 133 -15.68 -26.12 1.26
CA THR A 133 -14.95 -24.90 1.56
C THR A 133 -15.60 -24.19 2.76
N ARG A 134 -14.79 -23.88 3.77
CA ARG A 134 -15.24 -23.18 4.98
C ARG A 134 -15.70 -21.76 4.65
N PRO A 135 -16.60 -21.17 5.46
CA PRO A 135 -16.91 -19.75 5.36
C PRO A 135 -15.65 -18.88 5.41
N CYS A 136 -15.71 -17.72 4.75
CA CYS A 136 -14.61 -16.77 4.75
C CYS A 136 -14.36 -16.23 6.16
N LEU A 137 -13.12 -16.29 6.63
CA LEU A 137 -12.71 -15.80 7.96
C LEU A 137 -11.92 -14.48 7.89
N THR A 138 -11.71 -13.94 6.69
CA THR A 138 -10.78 -12.82 6.46
C THR A 138 -11.19 -11.51 7.12
N SER A 139 -12.43 -11.37 7.57
CA SER A 139 -12.88 -10.24 8.40
C SER A 139 -12.16 -10.17 9.74
N ASP A 140 -11.81 -11.33 10.30
CA ASP A 140 -11.27 -11.47 11.66
C ASP A 140 -9.80 -11.90 11.66
N LEU A 141 -9.26 -12.24 10.49
CA LEU A 141 -7.85 -12.54 10.33
C LEU A 141 -7.01 -11.26 10.35
N LYS A 142 -6.11 -11.20 11.32
CA LYS A 142 -5.08 -10.16 11.39
C LYS A 142 -4.04 -10.36 10.28
N LEU A 143 -3.64 -9.27 9.64
CA LEU A 143 -2.51 -9.29 8.71
C LEU A 143 -1.19 -9.50 9.45
N LEU A 144 -0.15 -9.90 8.71
CA LEU A 144 1.21 -9.98 9.24
C LEU A 144 1.63 -8.62 9.81
N GLY A 145 2.26 -8.61 10.99
CA GLY A 145 2.56 -7.38 11.73
C GLY A 145 1.53 -7.01 12.79
N ALA A 146 0.29 -7.51 12.71
CA ALA A 146 -0.80 -7.06 13.57
C ALA A 146 -1.12 -7.99 14.75
N GLN A 147 -0.53 -9.18 14.82
CA GLN A 147 -0.94 -10.21 15.80
C GLN A 147 -0.77 -9.73 17.24
N SER A 148 0.42 -9.20 17.54
CA SER A 148 0.81 -8.68 18.86
C SER A 148 1.02 -7.16 18.87
N TYR A 149 0.63 -6.45 17.81
CA TYR A 149 0.73 -5.01 17.75
C TYR A 149 -0.06 -4.33 18.87
N ARG A 150 0.54 -3.29 19.46
CA ARG A 150 -0.06 -2.44 20.48
C ARG A 150 0.34 -0.99 20.21
N PRO A 151 -0.52 0.01 20.52
CA PRO A 151 -0.16 1.42 20.35
C PRO A 151 1.09 1.84 21.15
N SER A 152 1.40 1.14 22.24
CA SER A 152 2.58 1.37 23.07
C SER A 152 3.89 0.81 22.50
N LEU A 153 3.84 0.03 21.40
CA LEU A 153 4.99 -0.71 20.90
C LEU A 153 6.21 0.18 20.63
N ALA A 154 6.03 1.34 20.00
CA ALA A 154 7.13 2.27 19.75
C ALA A 154 7.84 2.70 21.05
N ALA A 155 7.06 3.02 22.09
CA ALA A 155 7.59 3.40 23.40
C ALA A 155 8.28 2.22 24.10
N GLU A 156 7.71 1.02 24.01
CA GLU A 156 8.32 -0.20 24.55
C GLU A 156 9.68 -0.49 23.90
N LEU A 157 9.77 -0.38 22.57
CA LEU A 157 11.02 -0.53 21.82
C LEU A 157 12.04 0.54 22.24
N ALA A 158 11.64 1.81 22.27
CA ALA A 158 12.53 2.91 22.66
C ALA A 158 13.05 2.76 24.11
N GLN A 159 12.23 2.26 25.03
CA GLN A 159 12.63 1.99 26.41
C GLN A 159 13.59 0.80 26.52
N HIS A 160 13.31 -0.28 25.79
CA HIS A 160 14.13 -1.49 25.80
C HIS A 160 15.54 -1.23 25.24
N TYR A 161 15.63 -0.40 24.19
CA TYR A 161 16.87 -0.10 23.47
C TYR A 161 17.45 1.29 23.78
N ARG A 162 17.05 1.90 24.90
CA ARG A 162 17.55 3.21 25.31
C ARG A 162 19.06 3.16 25.54
N ALA A 163 19.78 4.13 24.97
CA ALA A 163 21.20 4.33 25.23
C ALA A 163 21.45 4.44 26.75
N GLY A 164 22.21 3.52 27.34
CA GLY A 164 22.66 3.64 28.74
C GLY A 164 22.51 2.42 29.66
N ALA A 165 21.90 1.30 29.24
CA ALA A 165 21.84 0.11 30.09
C ALA A 165 23.15 -0.72 30.12
N GLY A 166 24.31 -0.07 30.03
CA GLY A 166 25.64 -0.70 30.17
C GLY A 166 26.45 -0.64 28.88
N ALA A 167 27.58 0.07 28.93
CA ALA A 167 28.67 -0.06 27.98
C ALA A 167 29.21 -1.50 28.06
N GLY A 168 28.66 -2.38 27.22
CA GLY A 168 29.03 -3.77 27.16
C GLY A 168 28.78 -4.30 25.76
N THR A 169 29.70 -5.12 25.28
CA THR A 169 29.53 -5.89 24.05
C THR A 169 28.63 -7.08 24.34
N GLN A 170 27.51 -7.24 23.64
CA GLN A 170 26.84 -8.53 23.53
C GLN A 170 27.28 -9.18 22.21
N GLY A 171 27.87 -10.37 22.29
CA GLY A 171 28.29 -11.11 21.10
C GLY A 171 29.39 -10.44 20.25
N GLY A 172 30.18 -9.51 20.81
CA GLY A 172 31.27 -8.83 20.10
C GLY A 172 30.87 -7.61 19.27
N HIS A 173 29.56 -7.28 19.21
CA HIS A 173 29.07 -6.07 18.55
C HIS A 173 28.70 -4.98 19.58
N ALA A 174 28.74 -3.72 19.14
CA ALA A 174 28.21 -2.60 19.92
C ALA A 174 26.74 -2.85 20.19
N ARG A 175 26.30 -2.64 21.44
CA ARG A 175 24.91 -2.84 21.80
C ARG A 175 24.01 -1.91 20.98
N LEU A 176 22.98 -2.48 20.35
CA LEU A 176 22.00 -1.73 19.57
C LEU A 176 21.35 -0.66 20.45
N SER A 177 21.32 0.57 19.95
CA SER A 177 20.60 1.67 20.55
C SER A 177 19.64 2.23 19.53
N LEU A 178 18.40 2.46 19.96
CA LEU A 178 17.36 3.07 19.13
C LEU A 178 17.05 4.47 19.64
N ASP A 179 16.97 5.42 18.71
CA ASP A 179 16.29 6.67 18.98
C ASP A 179 14.76 6.51 18.84
N THR A 180 14.03 7.52 19.31
CA THR A 180 12.56 7.51 19.27
C THR A 180 12.02 7.40 17.86
N ALA A 181 12.62 8.10 16.88
CA ALA A 181 12.15 8.12 15.50
C ALA A 181 12.26 6.73 14.85
N THR A 182 13.36 6.02 15.09
CA THR A 182 13.59 4.65 14.63
C THR A 182 12.61 3.68 15.29
N ALA A 183 12.37 3.82 16.60
CA ALA A 183 11.40 2.97 17.29
C ALA A 183 9.96 3.19 16.78
N GLU A 184 9.57 4.44 16.52
CA GLU A 184 8.28 4.80 15.91
C GLU A 184 8.15 4.25 14.49
N HIS A 185 9.18 4.43 13.66
CA HIS A 185 9.24 3.88 12.30
C HIS A 185 9.07 2.36 12.30
N LEU A 186 9.85 1.64 13.09
CA LEU A 186 9.80 0.18 13.12
C LEU A 186 8.42 -0.33 13.58
N ALA A 187 7.86 0.28 14.64
CA ALA A 187 6.54 -0.09 15.12
C ALA A 187 5.43 0.20 14.08
N HIS A 188 5.53 1.32 13.36
CA HIS A 188 4.55 1.69 12.35
C HIS A 188 4.65 0.85 11.07
N ALA A 189 5.87 0.59 10.59
CA ALA A 189 6.11 -0.12 9.33
C ALA A 189 5.98 -1.64 9.45
N TYR A 190 6.43 -2.22 10.57
CA TYR A 190 6.51 -3.68 10.73
C TYR A 190 5.54 -4.23 11.79
N GLY A 191 4.96 -3.37 12.62
CA GLY A 191 4.14 -3.82 13.76
C GLY A 191 4.92 -4.77 14.66
N ASP A 192 4.32 -5.89 15.04
CA ASP A 192 4.97 -6.92 15.87
C ASP A 192 6.21 -7.57 15.24
N ARG A 193 6.40 -7.42 13.91
CA ARG A 193 7.61 -7.89 13.22
C ARG A 193 8.83 -7.01 13.47
N ALA A 194 8.67 -5.83 14.09
CA ALA A 194 9.78 -4.97 14.49
C ALA A 194 10.84 -5.73 15.32
N HIS A 195 10.42 -6.66 16.19
CA HIS A 195 11.34 -7.48 16.98
C HIS A 195 12.24 -8.40 16.12
N MET A 196 11.76 -8.84 14.95
CA MET A 196 12.58 -9.64 14.04
C MET A 196 13.66 -8.79 13.38
N VAL A 197 13.32 -7.57 12.94
CA VAL A 197 14.28 -6.60 12.39
C VAL A 197 15.37 -6.31 13.43
N LEU A 198 14.96 -6.00 14.67
CA LEU A 198 15.89 -5.72 15.76
C LEU A 198 16.78 -6.92 16.10
N GLY A 199 16.21 -8.13 16.08
CA GLY A 199 17.01 -9.35 16.27
C GLY A 199 18.03 -9.57 15.15
N ILE A 200 17.74 -9.18 13.90
CA ILE A 200 18.72 -9.20 12.80
C ILE A 200 19.82 -8.17 13.08
N ALA A 201 19.44 -6.94 13.45
CA ALA A 201 20.37 -5.86 13.78
C ALA A 201 21.36 -6.27 14.88
N GLU A 202 20.88 -6.90 15.96
CA GLU A 202 21.73 -7.38 17.06
C GLU A 202 22.66 -8.52 16.65
N ARG A 203 22.13 -9.53 15.93
CA ARG A 203 22.92 -10.74 15.57
C ARG A 203 23.96 -10.47 14.49
N GLN A 204 23.71 -9.52 13.60
CA GLN A 204 24.56 -9.26 12.43
C GLN A 204 25.28 -7.91 12.51
N GLY A 205 25.05 -7.12 13.56
CA GLY A 205 25.65 -5.79 13.69
C GLY A 205 25.09 -4.76 12.70
N LEU A 206 23.89 -4.97 12.16
CA LEU A 206 23.22 -4.12 11.15
C LEU A 206 22.31 -3.05 11.77
N GLY A 207 22.72 -2.51 12.91
CA GLY A 207 21.97 -1.49 13.66
C GLY A 207 22.16 -0.07 13.17
N ALA A 208 23.06 0.16 12.20
CA ALA A 208 23.33 1.49 11.69
C ALA A 208 22.18 1.99 10.79
N PRO A 209 21.96 3.32 10.71
CA PRO A 209 21.01 3.89 9.75
C PRO A 209 21.46 3.60 8.31
N LEU A 210 20.54 3.12 7.48
CA LEU A 210 20.76 2.89 6.06
C LEU A 210 21.06 4.20 5.31
N VAL A 211 20.38 5.28 5.70
CA VAL A 211 20.60 6.63 5.19
C VAL A 211 20.67 7.58 6.37
N ARG A 212 21.72 8.42 6.40
CA ARG A 212 21.91 9.40 7.48
C ARG A 212 20.71 10.33 7.59
N GLY A 213 20.15 10.44 8.79
CA GLY A 213 19.03 11.34 9.10
C GLY A 213 17.64 10.74 8.86
N LEU A 214 17.54 9.50 8.34
CA LEU A 214 16.29 8.76 8.25
C LEU A 214 16.24 7.65 9.31
N PRO A 215 15.04 7.29 9.80
CA PRO A 215 14.86 6.28 10.85
C PRO A 215 14.95 4.83 10.35
N VAL A 216 15.49 4.63 9.13
CA VAL A 216 15.59 3.32 8.47
C VAL A 216 16.95 2.71 8.73
N MET A 217 17.02 1.47 9.19
CA MET A 217 18.27 0.75 9.51
C MET A 217 18.67 -0.29 8.46
N GLU A 218 19.95 -0.64 8.44
CA GLU A 218 20.50 -1.65 7.52
C GLU A 218 19.81 -3.02 7.66
N ALA A 219 19.45 -3.43 8.87
CA ALA A 219 18.76 -4.69 9.14
C ALA A 219 17.41 -4.82 8.43
N GLU A 220 16.75 -3.71 8.09
CA GLU A 220 15.48 -3.73 7.34
C GLU A 220 15.65 -4.22 5.90
N VAL A 221 16.84 -4.05 5.30
CA VAL A 221 17.13 -4.54 3.95
C VAL A 221 17.24 -6.07 3.91
N VAL A 222 17.64 -6.68 5.03
CA VAL A 222 17.84 -8.13 5.16
C VAL A 222 16.58 -8.85 5.62
N HIS A 223 15.66 -8.14 6.29
CA HIS A 223 14.41 -8.67 6.82
C HIS A 223 13.42 -9.11 5.72
#